data_AF-A0A8H2VCG5-F1
#
_entry.id   AF-A0A8H2VCG5-F1
#
_cell.length_a   1.000
_cell.length_b   1.000
_cell.length_c   1.000
_cell.angle_alpha   90.00
_cell.angle_beta   90.00
_cell.angle_gamma   90.00
#
_symmetry.space_group_name_H-M   'P 1'
#
loop_
_entity.id
_entity.type
_entity.pdbx_description
1 polymer ?
#
loop_
_entity_poly.entity_id
_entity_poly.type
_entity_poly.pdbx_seq_one_letter_code
_entity_poly.pdbx_strand_id
1 'polypeptide(L)'
;MTKRIPKTGTCQLLGPVSLVIQLLMGILVVIVLLIKREYEHPRRKLIVWCYDTGKQIGGSLSIHFINLGLSIIKKKRQIIVSILLKEKSIYNLLDSSSDDSNGDDDQCDWYFLNLLLDTTFGIPILWLALKLLQRILSYLKIQNVESGNYYSTDDRNIHKKILFSAFLRQLLVFITGLIVMKFFVFLFLNFFEDAAYWFANIILGWADKWPNFQVFLVMFVSPVLLNCFQYCCIDNIIKLHSVDYTNIDNFEQETLFSDDDYDHQSSSPASDNFLTKFRRYRRVSNNDSSLYGSIN
;
A
#
# COMPACT_ATOMS: atom_id res chain seq x y z
N MET A 1 -31.39 -19.28 42.91
CA MET A 1 -31.97 -18.54 41.77
C MET A 1 -30.89 -17.63 41.19
N THR A 2 -29.94 -18.20 40.46
CA THR A 2 -28.83 -17.47 39.83
C THR A 2 -29.29 -16.98 38.46
N LYS A 3 -29.56 -15.69 38.38
CA LYS A 3 -30.01 -15.00 37.17
C LYS A 3 -28.85 -14.99 36.16
N ARG A 4 -28.83 -15.94 35.22
CA ARG A 4 -27.95 -15.84 34.05
C ARG A 4 -28.42 -14.63 33.24
N ILE A 5 -27.65 -13.55 33.27
CA ILE A 5 -27.82 -12.42 32.37
C ILE A 5 -27.46 -12.92 30.97
N PRO A 6 -28.38 -12.89 29.98
CA PRO A 6 -28.04 -13.24 28.63
C PRO A 6 -27.13 -12.13 28.07
N LYS A 7 -25.88 -12.46 27.69
CA LYS A 7 -25.06 -11.57 26.86
C LYS A 7 -25.69 -11.51 25.46
N THR A 8 -26.68 -10.65 25.27
CA THR A 8 -27.12 -10.21 23.95
C THR A 8 -26.11 -9.19 23.44
N GLY A 9 -25.07 -9.69 22.79
CA GLY A 9 -24.12 -8.87 22.05
C GLY A 9 -23.72 -9.68 20.83
N THR A 10 -24.46 -9.53 19.74
CA THR A 10 -24.03 -10.03 18.44
C THR A 10 -22.65 -9.44 18.16
N CYS A 11 -21.66 -10.30 17.90
CA CYS A 11 -20.34 -9.90 17.42
C CYS A 11 -20.51 -9.22 16.06
N GLN A 12 -20.78 -7.92 16.07
CA GLN A 12 -20.85 -7.10 14.87
C GLN A 12 -19.42 -6.73 14.51
N LEU A 13 -18.81 -7.57 13.68
CA LEU A 13 -17.48 -7.37 13.11
C LEU A 13 -17.36 -6.05 12.30
N LEU A 14 -18.50 -5.41 11.99
CA LEU A 14 -18.61 -4.03 11.49
C LEU A 14 -19.64 -3.26 12.35
N GLY A 15 -19.26 -2.88 13.56
CA GLY A 15 -20.05 -1.90 14.32
C GLY A 15 -20.05 -0.55 13.58
N PRO A 16 -21.12 0.25 13.65
CA PRO A 16 -21.15 1.60 13.04
C PRO A 16 -19.96 2.48 13.44
N VAL A 17 -19.46 2.31 14.67
CA VAL A 17 -18.30 3.03 15.21
C VAL A 17 -17.00 2.66 14.47
N SER A 18 -16.77 1.37 14.18
CA SER A 18 -15.55 0.95 13.50
C SER A 18 -15.49 1.44 12.05
N LEU A 19 -16.65 1.51 11.38
CA LEU A 19 -16.77 2.08 10.04
C LEU A 19 -16.40 3.56 10.02
N VAL A 20 -16.87 4.33 11.01
CA VAL A 20 -16.52 5.76 11.15
C VAL A 20 -15.01 5.91 11.35
N ILE A 21 -14.41 5.15 12.26
CA ILE A 21 -12.97 5.21 12.51
C ILE A 21 -12.18 4.86 11.25
N GLN A 22 -12.55 3.79 10.55
CA GLN A 22 -11.88 3.36 9.33
C GLN A 22 -11.99 4.40 8.21
N LEU A 23 -13.13 5.07 8.09
CA LEU A 23 -13.32 6.17 7.13
C LEU A 23 -12.44 7.36 7.49
N LEU A 24 -12.38 7.75 8.77
CA LEU A 24 -11.53 8.85 9.23
C LEU A 24 -10.04 8.56 8.96
N MET A 25 -9.58 7.33 9.20
CA MET A 25 -8.22 6.91 8.85
C MET A 25 -7.95 6.98 7.35
N GLY A 26 -8.90 6.53 6.54
CA GLY A 26 -8.81 6.63 5.08
C GLY A 26 -8.67 8.08 4.62
N ILE A 27 -9.48 8.99 5.18
CA ILE A 27 -9.41 10.43 4.85
C ILE A 27 -8.05 11.01 5.26
N LEU A 28 -7.57 10.71 6.47
CA LEU A 28 -6.27 11.19 6.95
C LEU A 28 -5.12 10.74 6.04
N VAL A 29 -5.11 9.48 5.62
CA VAL A 29 -4.10 8.96 4.68
C VAL A 29 -4.15 9.69 3.35
N VAL A 30 -5.34 9.91 2.78
CA VAL A 30 -5.48 10.64 1.52
C VAL A 30 -4.99 12.08 1.65
N ILE A 31 -5.28 12.76 2.76
CA ILE A 31 -4.76 14.10 3.04
C ILE A 31 -3.23 14.10 3.08
N VAL A 32 -2.61 13.14 3.78
CA VAL A 32 -1.15 13.04 3.83
C VAL A 32 -0.55 12.80 2.44
N LEU A 33 -1.16 11.96 1.61
CA LEU A 33 -0.70 11.73 0.23
C LEU A 33 -0.90 12.96 -0.68
N LEU A 34 -1.94 13.77 -0.44
CA LEU A 34 -2.14 15.04 -1.15
C LEU A 34 -1.09 16.08 -0.76
N ILE A 35 -0.80 16.20 0.54
CA ILE A 35 0.26 17.08 1.05
C ILE A 35 1.60 16.63 0.47
N LYS A 36 1.91 15.33 0.52
CA LYS A 36 3.13 14.77 -0.06
C LYS A 36 3.27 15.13 -1.53
N ARG A 37 2.19 15.03 -2.32
CA ARG A 37 2.17 15.42 -3.74
C ARG A 37 2.51 16.90 -3.95
N GLU A 38 2.10 17.79 -3.06
CA GLU A 38 2.44 19.23 -3.14
C GLU A 38 3.96 19.46 -3.02
N TYR A 39 4.63 18.66 -2.19
CA TYR A 39 6.08 18.74 -1.97
C TYR A 39 6.90 17.89 -2.97
N GLU A 40 6.27 17.22 -3.93
CA GLU A 40 6.98 16.43 -4.95
C GLU A 40 7.49 17.34 -6.08
N HIS A 41 8.80 17.34 -6.30
CA HIS A 41 9.47 18.01 -7.43
C HIS A 41 10.19 16.97 -8.30
N PRO A 42 9.89 16.85 -9.62
CA PRO A 42 8.79 17.50 -10.34
C PRO A 42 7.42 16.91 -9.95
N ARG A 43 6.38 17.75 -10.00
CA ARG A 43 5.06 17.37 -9.52
C ARG A 43 4.34 16.47 -10.52
N ARG A 44 3.83 15.32 -10.06
CA ARG A 44 3.01 14.43 -10.90
C ARG A 44 1.62 15.00 -11.13
N LYS A 45 1.07 14.80 -12.33
CA LYS A 45 -0.29 15.24 -12.67
C LYS A 45 -1.32 14.56 -11.75
N LEU A 46 -2.40 15.29 -11.42
CA LEU A 46 -3.49 14.78 -10.57
C LEU A 46 -4.05 13.44 -11.06
N ILE A 47 -4.19 13.25 -12.38
CA ILE A 47 -4.73 12.01 -12.91
C ILE A 47 -3.82 10.80 -12.69
N VAL A 48 -2.50 10.98 -12.75
CA VAL A 48 -1.51 9.94 -12.46
C VAL A 48 -1.54 9.61 -10.97
N TRP A 49 -1.56 10.66 -10.13
CA TRP A 49 -1.72 10.51 -8.68
C TRP A 49 -3.02 9.77 -8.30
N CYS A 50 -4.14 10.06 -8.97
CA CYS A 50 -5.40 9.35 -8.75
C CYS A 50 -5.29 7.86 -9.08
N TYR A 51 -4.56 7.49 -10.15
CA TYR A 51 -4.31 6.09 -10.46
C TYR A 51 -3.37 5.42 -9.45
N ASP A 52 -2.31 6.09 -9.00
CA ASP A 52 -1.43 5.55 -7.95
C ASP A 52 -2.17 5.36 -6.63
N THR A 53 -2.97 6.34 -6.22
CA THR A 53 -3.82 6.27 -5.02
C THR A 53 -4.90 5.19 -5.18
N GLY A 54 -5.49 5.07 -6.38
CA GLY A 54 -6.44 4.00 -6.72
C GLY A 54 -5.84 2.60 -6.61
N LYS A 55 -4.57 2.41 -7.01
CA LYS A 55 -3.84 1.14 -6.79
C LYS A 55 -3.77 0.81 -5.31
N GLN A 56 -3.44 1.80 -4.48
CA GLN A 56 -3.30 1.62 -3.04
C GLN A 56 -4.64 1.28 -2.36
N ILE A 57 -5.74 1.97 -2.73
CA ILE A 57 -7.09 1.66 -2.23
C ILE A 57 -7.51 0.24 -2.64
N GLY A 58 -7.33 -0.13 -3.91
CA GLY A 58 -7.63 -1.49 -4.39
C GLY A 58 -6.76 -2.56 -3.73
N GLY A 59 -5.51 -2.23 -3.41
CA GLY A 59 -4.59 -3.06 -2.63
C GLY A 59 -5.08 -3.30 -1.21
N SER A 60 -5.49 -2.24 -0.49
CA SER A 60 -6.02 -2.34 0.86
C SER A 60 -7.26 -3.24 0.92
N LEU A 61 -8.16 -3.11 -0.06
CA LEU A 61 -9.35 -3.96 -0.16
C LEU A 61 -8.96 -5.43 -0.39
N SER A 62 -7.97 -5.67 -1.25
CA SER A 62 -7.49 -7.02 -1.55
C SER A 62 -6.83 -7.68 -0.33
N ILE A 63 -5.99 -6.95 0.41
CA ILE A 63 -5.39 -7.42 1.67
C ILE A 63 -6.45 -7.74 2.72
N HIS A 64 -7.51 -6.93 2.82
CA HIS A 64 -8.63 -7.23 3.71
C HIS A 64 -9.27 -8.60 3.40
N PHE A 65 -9.53 -8.89 2.12
CA PHE A 65 -10.06 -10.20 1.71
C PHE A 65 -9.07 -11.34 1.93
N ILE A 66 -7.77 -11.12 1.72
CA ILE A 66 -6.73 -12.11 2.01
C ILE A 66 -6.67 -12.42 3.50
N ASN A 67 -6.70 -11.40 4.36
CA ASN A 67 -6.73 -11.58 5.81
C ASN A 67 -7.96 -12.37 6.27
N LEU A 68 -9.12 -12.09 5.70
CA LEU A 68 -10.34 -12.87 5.93
C LEU A 68 -10.19 -14.32 5.45
N GLY A 69 -9.64 -14.52 4.25
CA GLY A 69 -9.37 -15.85 3.71
C GLY A 69 -8.40 -16.66 4.57
N LEU A 70 -7.31 -16.04 5.03
CA LEU A 70 -6.34 -16.65 5.94
C LEU A 70 -6.98 -17.05 7.27
N SER A 71 -7.88 -16.24 7.81
CA SER A 71 -8.66 -16.59 9.01
C SER A 71 -9.52 -17.85 8.79
N ILE A 72 -10.21 -17.94 7.65
CA ILE A 72 -11.00 -19.13 7.29
C ILE A 72 -10.11 -20.37 7.12
N ILE A 73 -8.95 -20.22 6.47
CA ILE A 73 -7.98 -21.32 6.26
C ILE A 73 -7.41 -21.79 7.61
N LYS A 74 -7.01 -20.87 8.49
CA LYS A 74 -6.52 -21.20 9.84
C LYS A 74 -7.58 -22.00 10.62
N LYS A 75 -8.83 -21.55 10.61
CA LYS A 75 -9.95 -22.26 11.26
C LYS A 75 -10.18 -23.66 10.70
N LYS A 76 -10.15 -23.81 9.36
CA LYS A 76 -10.27 -25.13 8.71
C LYS A 76 -9.10 -26.05 9.05
N ARG A 77 -7.87 -25.52 9.07
CA ARG A 77 -6.67 -26.27 9.45
C ARG A 77 -6.75 -26.75 10.89
N GLN A 78 -7.19 -25.90 11.83
CA GLN A 78 -7.42 -26.29 13.23
C GLN A 78 -8.39 -27.46 13.33
N ILE A 79 -9.52 -27.41 12.62
CA ILE A 79 -10.49 -28.51 12.57
C ILE A 79 -9.86 -29.80 12.02
N ILE A 80 -9.16 -29.72 10.89
CA ILE A 80 -8.54 -30.91 10.26
C ILE A 80 -7.46 -31.51 11.16
N VAL A 81 -6.57 -30.69 11.70
CA VAL A 81 -5.50 -31.16 12.61
C VAL A 81 -6.16 -31.82 13.82
N SER A 82 -7.13 -31.17 14.48
CA SER A 82 -7.86 -31.71 15.65
C SER A 82 -8.51 -33.07 15.43
N ILE A 83 -8.91 -33.37 14.20
CA ILE A 83 -9.46 -34.67 13.80
C ILE A 83 -8.35 -35.70 13.55
N LEU A 84 -7.21 -35.28 13.01
CA LEU A 84 -6.10 -36.15 12.62
C LEU A 84 -5.17 -36.54 13.77
N LEU A 85 -4.81 -35.62 14.68
CA LEU A 85 -3.98 -35.96 15.85
C LEU A 85 -4.88 -36.06 17.09
N LYS A 86 -5.30 -37.28 17.42
CA LYS A 86 -6.02 -37.62 18.66
C LYS A 86 -5.08 -37.58 19.88
N GLU A 87 -4.33 -36.49 20.05
CA GLU A 87 -3.52 -36.23 21.23
C GLU A 87 -3.74 -34.80 21.71
N LYS A 88 -4.31 -34.71 22.91
CA LYS A 88 -4.90 -33.51 23.53
C LYS A 88 -3.86 -32.46 23.98
N SER A 89 -2.60 -32.55 23.57
CA SER A 89 -1.47 -31.81 24.17
C SER A 89 -0.85 -30.73 23.26
N ILE A 90 -0.83 -30.94 21.94
CA ILE A 90 -0.26 -29.94 20.99
C ILE A 90 -1.27 -28.83 20.64
N TYR A 91 -2.53 -28.98 21.03
CA TYR A 91 -3.62 -28.05 20.65
C TYR A 91 -3.74 -26.82 21.53
N ASN A 92 -3.38 -26.89 22.81
CA ASN A 92 -3.44 -25.74 23.72
C ASN A 92 -2.38 -24.66 23.40
N LEU A 93 -1.50 -24.90 22.43
CA LEU A 93 -0.40 -24.00 22.02
C LEU A 93 -0.76 -23.23 20.73
N LEU A 94 -1.79 -23.67 20.02
CA LEU A 94 -2.33 -23.03 18.81
C LEU A 94 -3.71 -22.39 19.05
N ASP A 95 -4.24 -22.53 20.28
CA ASP A 95 -5.55 -22.07 20.75
C ASP A 95 -5.47 -20.75 21.54
N SER A 96 -4.27 -20.22 21.79
CA SER A 96 -4.07 -18.91 22.43
C SER A 96 -4.48 -17.71 21.57
N SER A 97 -5.20 -17.91 20.47
CA SER A 97 -5.83 -16.81 19.73
C SER A 97 -7.33 -16.68 19.96
N SER A 98 -7.96 -17.45 20.86
CA SER A 98 -9.35 -17.23 21.32
C SER A 98 -9.74 -18.10 22.54
N ASP A 99 -9.77 -17.49 23.73
CA ASP A 99 -10.42 -17.93 24.98
C ASP A 99 -9.80 -19.09 25.81
N ASP A 100 -9.06 -18.74 26.87
CA ASP A 100 -9.65 -18.74 28.22
C ASP A 100 -8.84 -17.92 29.24
N SER A 101 -9.49 -16.90 29.81
CA SER A 101 -9.19 -16.19 31.07
C SER A 101 -8.04 -15.16 31.19
N ASN A 102 -7.36 -14.75 30.11
CA ASN A 102 -6.55 -13.50 29.99
C ASN A 102 -6.62 -12.89 28.55
N GLY A 103 -7.63 -13.24 27.76
CA GLY A 103 -7.59 -13.20 26.28
C GLY A 103 -7.71 -11.85 25.57
N ASP A 104 -7.93 -10.73 26.27
CA ASP A 104 -8.05 -9.43 25.62
C ASP A 104 -6.67 -8.85 25.24
N ASP A 105 -5.63 -9.14 26.03
CA ASP A 105 -4.28 -8.62 25.85
C ASP A 105 -3.58 -9.34 24.68
N ASP A 106 -3.66 -10.68 24.64
CA ASP A 106 -3.11 -11.52 23.57
C ASP A 106 -3.68 -11.15 22.19
N GLN A 107 -4.96 -10.76 22.15
CA GLN A 107 -5.62 -10.34 20.90
C GLN A 107 -5.09 -8.99 20.41
N CYS A 108 -4.85 -8.04 21.31
CA CYS A 108 -4.27 -6.73 20.97
C CYS A 108 -2.84 -6.91 20.46
N ASP A 109 -2.05 -7.74 21.12
CA ASP A 109 -0.66 -8.04 20.76
C ASP A 109 -0.56 -8.69 19.38
N TRP A 110 -1.37 -9.71 19.12
CA TRP A 110 -1.38 -10.39 17.83
C TRP A 110 -1.84 -9.46 16.69
N TYR A 111 -2.86 -8.63 16.93
CA TYR A 111 -3.30 -7.64 15.96
C TYR A 111 -2.18 -6.62 15.67
N PHE A 112 -1.55 -6.09 16.73
CA PHE A 112 -0.46 -5.13 16.62
C PHE A 112 0.74 -5.71 15.87
N LEU A 113 1.14 -6.95 16.16
CA LEU A 113 2.26 -7.63 15.48
C LEU A 113 2.00 -7.83 14.00
N ASN A 114 0.79 -8.23 13.63
CA ASN A 114 0.42 -8.42 12.22
C ASN A 114 0.50 -7.08 11.45
N LEU A 115 -0.03 -6.00 12.05
CA LEU A 115 0.08 -4.66 11.49
C LEU A 115 1.55 -4.20 11.41
N LEU A 116 2.31 -4.38 12.49
CA LEU A 116 3.70 -3.93 12.57
C LEU A 116 4.60 -4.67 11.58
N LEU A 117 4.42 -5.98 11.41
CA LEU A 117 5.22 -6.77 10.46
C LEU A 117 4.84 -6.50 9.00
N ASP A 118 3.58 -6.22 8.71
CA ASP A 118 3.15 -5.76 7.38
C ASP A 118 3.85 -4.45 6.98
N THR A 119 4.11 -3.57 7.95
CA THR A 119 4.78 -2.28 7.69
C THR A 119 6.30 -2.38 7.71
N THR A 120 6.88 -3.17 8.62
CA THR A 120 8.34 -3.25 8.79
C THR A 120 8.99 -4.21 7.79
N PHE A 121 8.51 -5.46 7.72
CA PHE A 121 9.03 -6.47 6.79
C PHE A 121 8.24 -6.52 5.48
N GLY A 122 6.94 -6.24 5.53
CA GLY A 122 6.10 -6.28 4.34
C GLY A 122 6.53 -5.26 3.28
N ILE A 123 6.91 -4.04 3.64
CA ILE A 123 7.33 -3.00 2.68
C ILE A 123 8.59 -3.42 1.88
N PRO A 124 9.71 -3.83 2.51
CA PRO A 124 10.87 -4.37 1.79
C PRO A 124 10.54 -5.57 0.90
N ILE A 125 9.74 -6.51 1.41
CA ILE A 125 9.33 -7.69 0.65
C ILE A 125 8.48 -7.28 -0.56
N LEU A 126 7.56 -6.34 -0.40
CA LEU A 126 6.74 -5.80 -1.48
C LEU A 126 7.61 -5.14 -2.55
N TRP A 127 8.58 -4.30 -2.15
CA TRP A 127 9.51 -3.68 -3.09
C TRP A 127 10.26 -4.73 -3.91
N LEU A 128 10.79 -5.77 -3.25
CA LEU A 128 11.50 -6.86 -3.93
C LEU A 128 10.57 -7.64 -4.87
N ALA A 129 9.35 -7.95 -4.41
CA ALA A 129 8.34 -8.67 -5.19
C ALA A 129 7.93 -7.90 -6.45
N LEU A 130 7.67 -6.58 -6.32
CA LEU A 130 7.32 -5.74 -7.47
C LEU A 130 8.48 -5.64 -8.46
N LYS A 131 9.72 -5.48 -7.99
CA LYS A 131 10.90 -5.44 -8.86
C LYS A 131 11.11 -6.76 -9.61
N LEU A 132 10.90 -7.89 -8.93
CA LEU A 132 11.00 -9.22 -9.54
C LEU A 132 9.87 -9.44 -10.57
N LEU A 133 8.63 -9.13 -10.22
CA LEU A 133 7.48 -9.22 -11.12
C LEU A 133 7.68 -8.35 -12.36
N GLN A 134 8.14 -7.12 -12.20
CA GLN A 134 8.42 -6.23 -13.33
C GLN A 134 9.51 -6.81 -14.23
N ARG A 135 10.60 -7.35 -13.67
CA ARG A 135 11.66 -8.00 -14.45
C ARG A 135 11.14 -9.20 -15.24
N ILE A 136 10.27 -10.02 -14.64
CA ILE A 136 9.64 -11.17 -15.31
C ILE A 136 8.71 -10.68 -16.44
N LEU A 137 7.89 -9.66 -16.21
CA LEU A 137 6.96 -9.14 -17.20
C LEU A 137 7.67 -8.44 -18.37
N SER A 138 8.80 -7.76 -18.10
CA SER A 138 9.68 -7.21 -19.13
C SER A 138 10.33 -8.32 -19.96
N TYR A 139 10.72 -9.45 -19.35
CA TYR A 139 11.21 -10.61 -20.09
C TYR A 139 10.13 -11.20 -21.00
N LEU A 140 8.87 -11.20 -20.56
CA LEU A 140 7.70 -11.61 -21.35
C LEU A 140 7.24 -10.57 -22.39
N LYS A 141 7.99 -9.46 -22.56
CA LYS A 141 7.71 -8.35 -23.50
C LYS A 141 6.31 -7.75 -23.37
N ILE A 142 5.73 -7.76 -22.17
CA ILE A 142 4.45 -7.11 -21.94
C ILE A 142 4.69 -5.60 -21.88
N GLN A 143 4.03 -4.84 -22.76
CA GLN A 143 4.12 -3.38 -22.81
C GLN A 143 3.26 -2.71 -21.71
N ASN A 144 3.67 -1.50 -21.31
CA ASN A 144 2.99 -0.61 -20.34
C ASN A 144 2.90 -1.17 -18.90
N VAL A 145 3.95 -1.82 -18.43
CA VAL A 145 4.06 -2.34 -17.04
C VAL A 145 4.94 -1.45 -16.16
N GLU A 146 5.48 -0.36 -16.71
CA GLU A 146 6.27 0.60 -15.95
C GLU A 146 5.40 1.29 -14.89
N SER A 147 5.81 1.18 -13.63
CA SER A 147 5.02 1.74 -12.53
C SER A 147 4.95 3.26 -12.62
N GLY A 148 3.74 3.80 -12.50
CA GLY A 148 3.50 5.25 -12.55
C GLY A 148 3.44 5.84 -13.95
N ASN A 149 3.58 5.02 -15.01
CA ASN A 149 3.42 5.47 -16.39
C ASN A 149 2.09 4.95 -16.98
N TYR A 150 1.13 5.84 -17.24
CA TYR A 150 -0.23 5.48 -17.71
C TYR A 150 -0.54 5.92 -19.14
N TYR A 151 0.42 6.56 -19.79
CA TYR A 151 0.28 7.08 -21.15
C TYR A 151 0.75 6.05 -22.18
N SER A 152 0.19 6.14 -23.39
CA SER A 152 0.57 5.24 -24.48
C SER A 152 2.03 5.46 -24.90
N THR A 153 2.77 4.38 -25.12
CA THR A 153 4.14 4.43 -25.68
C THR A 153 4.14 4.51 -27.21
N ASP A 154 2.98 4.71 -27.86
CA ASP A 154 2.89 4.79 -29.33
C ASP A 154 3.53 6.09 -29.84
N ASP A 155 4.75 5.97 -30.39
CA ASP A 155 5.60 7.04 -30.93
C ASP A 155 4.95 7.79 -32.12
N ARG A 156 3.85 7.29 -32.69
CA ARG A 156 3.20 7.85 -33.89
C ARG A 156 2.21 8.96 -33.61
N ASN A 157 1.75 9.13 -32.36
CA ASN A 157 0.72 10.11 -32.02
C ASN A 157 1.27 11.15 -31.02
N ILE A 158 1.21 12.42 -31.41
CA ILE A 158 1.60 13.56 -30.56
C ILE A 158 0.72 13.63 -29.30
N HIS A 159 -0.54 13.17 -29.38
CA HIS A 159 -1.43 13.03 -28.24
C HIS A 159 -1.39 11.62 -27.65
N LYS A 160 -0.66 11.45 -26.54
CA LYS A 160 -0.77 10.22 -25.75
C LYS A 160 -2.07 10.20 -24.99
N LYS A 161 -2.88 9.19 -25.26
CA LYS A 161 -4.11 8.91 -24.50
C LYS A 161 -3.77 8.17 -23.22
N ILE A 162 -4.54 8.44 -22.17
CA ILE A 162 -4.51 7.70 -20.91
C ILE A 162 -5.13 6.33 -21.13
N LEU A 163 -4.39 5.27 -20.82
CA LEU A 163 -4.87 3.91 -20.97
C LEU A 163 -5.33 3.34 -19.63
N PHE A 164 -6.64 3.23 -19.47
CA PHE A 164 -7.22 2.50 -18.33
C PHE A 164 -6.76 1.04 -18.27
N SER A 165 -6.50 0.43 -19.44
CA SER A 165 -5.93 -0.93 -19.51
C SER A 165 -4.52 -1.01 -18.90
N ALA A 166 -3.70 0.03 -19.04
CA ALA A 166 -2.38 0.10 -18.40
C ALA A 166 -2.51 0.18 -16.87
N PHE A 167 -3.48 0.99 -16.38
CA PHE A 167 -3.82 1.02 -14.97
C PHE A 167 -4.23 -0.35 -14.43
N LEU A 168 -5.13 -1.06 -15.12
CA LEU A 168 -5.59 -2.38 -14.67
C LEU A 168 -4.45 -3.40 -14.64
N ARG A 169 -3.54 -3.39 -15.62
CA ARG A 169 -2.36 -4.26 -15.63
C ARG A 169 -1.44 -3.95 -14.44
N GLN A 170 -1.12 -2.67 -14.20
CA GLN A 170 -0.31 -2.28 -13.04
C GLN A 170 -1.00 -2.61 -11.72
N LEU A 171 -2.32 -2.46 -11.63
CA LEU A 171 -3.11 -2.86 -10.47
C LEU A 171 -2.96 -4.36 -10.21
N LEU A 172 -3.11 -5.21 -11.23
CA LEU A 172 -2.95 -6.66 -11.08
C LEU A 172 -1.54 -7.06 -10.62
N VAL A 173 -0.50 -6.41 -11.17
CA VAL A 173 0.89 -6.61 -10.73
C VAL A 173 1.05 -6.20 -9.27
N PHE A 174 0.47 -5.06 -8.88
CA PHE A 174 0.49 -4.58 -7.52
C PHE A 174 -0.22 -5.52 -6.54
N ILE A 175 -1.43 -5.99 -6.88
CA ILE A 175 -2.17 -6.98 -6.07
C ILE A 175 -1.37 -8.29 -5.95
N THR A 176 -0.74 -8.75 -7.03
CA THR A 176 0.10 -9.96 -7.00
C THR A 176 1.30 -9.78 -6.06
N GLY A 177 1.96 -8.61 -6.12
CA GLY A 177 3.03 -8.25 -5.19
C GLY A 177 2.58 -8.23 -3.73
N LEU A 178 1.38 -7.69 -3.46
CA LEU A 178 0.77 -7.69 -2.13
C LEU A 178 0.44 -9.10 -1.62
N ILE A 179 -0.05 -10.00 -2.48
CA ILE A 179 -0.28 -11.40 -2.12
C ILE A 179 1.03 -12.09 -1.75
N VAL A 180 2.06 -11.92 -2.57
CA VAL A 180 3.39 -12.49 -2.31
C VAL A 180 3.97 -11.95 -1.00
N MET A 181 3.90 -10.64 -0.79
CA MET A 181 4.30 -9.99 0.45
C MET A 181 3.57 -10.60 1.66
N LYS A 182 2.23 -10.68 1.59
CA LYS A 182 1.43 -11.17 2.71
C LYS A 182 1.70 -12.63 3.01
N PHE A 183 1.95 -13.44 1.99
CA PHE A 183 2.35 -14.82 2.16
C PHE A 183 3.67 -14.94 2.93
N PHE A 184 4.69 -14.15 2.59
CA PHE A 184 5.97 -14.18 3.32
C PHE A 184 5.86 -13.64 4.75
N VAL A 185 5.12 -12.54 4.98
CA VAL A 185 4.88 -12.03 6.34
C VAL A 185 4.14 -13.06 7.18
N PHE A 186 3.13 -13.73 6.60
CA PHE A 186 2.43 -14.82 7.27
C PHE A 186 3.37 -15.97 7.63
N LEU A 187 4.23 -16.42 6.71
CA LEU A 187 5.21 -17.46 7.01
C LEU A 187 6.17 -17.05 8.13
N PHE A 188 6.68 -15.81 8.09
CA PHE A 188 7.57 -15.27 9.11
C PHE A 188 6.90 -15.27 10.49
N LEU A 189 5.66 -14.78 10.58
CA LEU A 189 4.87 -14.77 11.81
C LEU A 189 4.66 -16.16 12.40
N ASN A 190 4.35 -17.16 11.57
CA ASN A 190 4.13 -18.53 12.07
C ASN A 190 5.45 -19.24 12.42
N PHE A 191 6.60 -18.79 11.88
CA PHE A 191 7.89 -19.41 12.17
C PHE A 191 8.55 -18.80 13.42
N PHE A 192 8.37 -17.50 13.65
CA PHE A 192 8.97 -16.75 14.77
C PHE A 192 7.92 -16.28 15.79
N GLU A 193 6.88 -17.07 16.01
CA GLU A 193 5.74 -16.71 16.85
C GLU A 193 6.16 -16.32 18.28
N ASP A 194 6.97 -17.15 18.94
CA ASP A 194 7.45 -16.89 20.31
C ASP A 194 8.26 -15.58 20.41
N ALA A 195 9.12 -15.33 19.42
CA ALA A 195 9.92 -14.11 19.35
C ALA A 195 9.06 -12.87 19.09
N ALA A 196 8.01 -13.02 18.28
CA ALA A 196 7.07 -11.95 17.99
C ALA A 196 6.26 -11.57 19.23
N TYR A 197 5.71 -12.53 19.99
CA TYR A 197 5.00 -12.24 21.24
C TYR A 197 5.92 -11.66 22.31
N TRP A 198 7.15 -12.16 22.44
CA TRP A 198 8.14 -11.54 23.33
C TRP A 198 8.39 -10.08 22.97
N PHE A 199 8.48 -9.77 21.67
CA PHE A 199 8.65 -8.40 21.19
C PHE A 199 7.41 -7.53 21.42
N ALA A 200 6.20 -8.06 21.23
CA ALA A 200 4.96 -7.35 21.55
C ALA A 200 4.89 -6.98 23.03
N ASN A 201 5.17 -7.94 23.93
CA ASN A 201 5.20 -7.70 25.37
C ASN A 201 6.21 -6.62 25.79
N ILE A 202 7.34 -6.49 25.08
CA ILE A 202 8.28 -5.39 25.34
C ILE A 202 7.68 -4.03 24.96
N ILE A 203 6.95 -3.98 23.85
CA ILE A 203 6.39 -2.73 23.32
C ILE A 203 5.09 -2.35 24.01
N LEU A 204 4.25 -3.32 24.36
CA LEU A 204 2.88 -3.13 24.83
C LEU A 204 2.70 -3.52 26.30
N GLY A 205 3.61 -4.30 26.90
CA GLY A 205 3.45 -4.80 28.27
C GLY A 205 3.42 -3.71 29.37
N TRP A 206 3.79 -2.47 29.03
CA TRP A 206 3.60 -1.33 29.92
C TRP A 206 2.14 -0.83 29.95
N ALA A 207 1.38 -1.11 28.89
CA ALA A 207 -0.02 -0.73 28.70
C ALA A 207 -1.01 -1.77 29.27
N ASP A 208 -0.57 -2.99 29.59
CA ASP A 208 -1.40 -4.04 30.22
C ASP A 208 -2.08 -3.58 31.53
N LYS A 209 -1.47 -2.62 32.22
CA LYS A 209 -2.04 -2.00 33.43
C LYS A 209 -3.33 -1.21 33.14
N TRP A 210 -3.56 -0.83 31.90
CA TRP A 210 -4.67 0.01 31.43
C TRP A 210 -5.28 -0.56 30.14
N PRO A 211 -6.11 -1.61 30.21
CA PRO A 211 -6.59 -2.35 29.04
C PRO A 211 -7.37 -1.47 28.04
N ASN A 212 -8.22 -0.56 28.54
CA ASN A 212 -8.95 0.38 27.68
C ASN A 212 -7.99 1.31 26.88
N PHE A 213 -6.86 1.66 27.49
CA PHE A 213 -5.85 2.49 26.85
C PHE A 213 -5.04 1.68 25.82
N GLN A 214 -4.69 0.42 26.11
CA GLN A 214 -4.05 -0.49 25.16
C GLN A 214 -4.90 -0.71 23.91
N VAL A 215 -6.21 -0.96 24.07
CA VAL A 215 -7.15 -1.09 22.94
C VAL A 215 -7.19 0.19 22.10
N PHE A 216 -7.24 1.37 22.74
CA PHE A 216 -7.20 2.65 22.03
C PHE A 216 -5.87 2.83 21.26
N LEU A 217 -4.74 2.53 21.90
CA LEU A 217 -3.42 2.63 21.28
C LEU A 217 -3.33 1.70 20.05
N VAL A 218 -3.70 0.43 20.21
CA VAL A 218 -3.53 -0.61 19.20
C VAL A 218 -4.55 -0.50 18.07
N MET A 219 -5.81 -0.13 18.34
CA MET A 219 -6.85 -0.06 17.29
C MET A 219 -6.97 1.30 16.62
N PHE A 220 -6.44 2.37 17.22
CA PHE A 220 -6.50 3.72 16.66
C PHE A 220 -5.11 4.25 16.35
N VAL A 221 -4.28 4.50 17.38
CA VAL A 221 -3.01 5.21 17.23
C VAL A 221 -2.03 4.46 16.32
N SER A 222 -1.80 3.18 16.58
CA SER A 222 -0.89 2.35 15.80
C SER A 222 -1.31 2.23 14.33
N PRO A 223 -2.57 1.93 13.98
CA PRO A 223 -3.06 1.95 12.61
C PRO A 223 -2.90 3.29 11.91
N VAL A 224 -3.11 4.43 12.59
CA VAL A 224 -2.88 5.75 11.97
C VAL A 224 -1.43 5.86 11.51
N LEU A 225 -0.51 5.66 12.44
CA LEU A 225 0.91 5.93 12.24
C LEU A 225 1.52 4.93 11.24
N LEU A 226 1.28 3.64 11.47
CA LEU A 226 1.86 2.57 10.67
C LEU A 226 1.26 2.53 9.27
N ASN A 227 -0.06 2.67 9.11
CA ASN A 227 -0.64 2.73 7.77
C ASN A 227 -0.19 4.00 7.04
N CYS A 228 -0.17 5.17 7.70
CA CYS A 228 0.32 6.40 7.08
C CYS A 228 1.76 6.24 6.57
N PHE A 229 2.64 5.70 7.41
CA PHE A 229 4.00 5.35 7.02
C PHE A 229 4.02 4.38 5.83
N GLN A 230 3.24 3.32 5.89
CA GLN A 230 3.14 2.32 4.83
C GLN A 230 2.68 2.94 3.50
N TYR A 231 1.60 3.72 3.49
CA TYR A 231 1.11 4.39 2.28
C TYR A 231 2.15 5.38 1.74
N CYS A 232 2.86 6.12 2.59
CA CYS A 232 3.92 7.02 2.13
C CYS A 232 5.09 6.27 1.47
N CYS A 233 5.50 5.14 2.04
CA CYS A 233 6.55 4.29 1.50
C CYS A 233 6.12 3.58 0.22
N ILE A 234 4.92 3.00 0.19
CA ILE A 234 4.38 2.33 -1.00
C ILE A 234 4.20 3.33 -2.13
N ASP A 235 3.69 4.53 -1.85
CA ASP A 235 3.60 5.61 -2.83
C ASP A 235 4.99 5.96 -3.40
N ASN A 236 6.03 6.00 -2.56
CA ASN A 236 7.41 6.14 -3.03
C ASN A 236 7.92 4.94 -3.83
N ILE A 237 7.38 3.74 -3.69
CA ILE A 237 7.78 2.57 -4.47
C ILE A 237 7.08 2.56 -5.83
N ILE A 238 5.79 2.89 -5.87
CA ILE A 238 4.96 2.80 -7.09
C ILE A 238 5.08 4.03 -7.99
N LYS A 239 5.55 5.17 -7.47
CA LYS A 239 5.71 6.39 -8.27
C LYS A 239 6.76 6.21 -9.36
N LEU A 240 6.60 6.98 -10.43
CA LEU A 240 7.59 7.08 -11.50
C LEU A 240 8.78 7.92 -11.01
N HIS A 241 10.01 7.38 -11.12
CA HIS A 241 11.22 8.03 -10.61
C HIS A 241 12.07 8.70 -11.69
N SER A 242 12.11 8.13 -12.90
CA SER A 242 12.87 8.67 -14.01
C SER A 242 11.99 9.56 -14.87
N VAL A 243 12.46 10.77 -15.16
CA VAL A 243 11.86 11.64 -16.16
C VAL A 243 12.57 11.39 -17.48
N ASP A 244 11.82 10.89 -18.46
CA ASP A 244 12.27 10.62 -19.82
C ASP A 244 11.31 11.28 -20.81
N TYR A 245 11.78 11.52 -22.04
CA TYR A 245 10.95 12.14 -23.08
C TYR A 245 9.66 11.35 -23.38
N THR A 246 9.67 10.04 -23.11
CA THR A 246 8.54 9.14 -23.28
C THR A 246 7.49 9.28 -22.17
N ASN A 247 7.84 9.86 -21.03
CA ASN A 247 7.00 9.85 -19.83
C ASN A 247 6.76 11.24 -19.21
N ILE A 248 7.29 12.32 -19.80
CA ILE A 248 7.03 13.74 -19.46
C ILE A 248 5.54 14.02 -19.25
N ASP A 249 4.67 13.37 -20.02
CA ASP A 249 3.23 13.55 -19.93
C ASP A 249 2.64 13.16 -18.56
N ASN A 250 3.39 12.44 -17.71
CA ASN A 250 2.98 12.11 -16.34
C ASN A 250 3.21 13.25 -15.33
N PHE A 251 4.00 14.28 -15.69
CA PHE A 251 4.39 15.39 -14.80
C PHE A 251 3.77 16.73 -15.22
N GLU A 252 3.62 17.65 -14.27
CA GLU A 252 3.20 19.02 -14.52
C GLU A 252 4.36 19.83 -15.14
N GLN A 253 4.12 20.36 -16.35
CA GLN A 253 5.15 21.02 -17.15
C GLN A 253 5.76 22.27 -16.50
N GLU A 254 5.01 22.95 -15.63
CA GLU A 254 5.47 24.16 -14.92
C GLU A 254 6.54 23.80 -13.89
N THR A 255 6.31 22.74 -13.10
CA THR A 255 7.26 22.29 -12.06
C THR A 255 8.53 21.66 -12.61
N LEU A 256 8.57 21.31 -13.90
CA LEU A 256 9.74 20.73 -14.56
C LEU A 256 10.87 21.75 -14.82
N PHE A 257 10.58 23.06 -14.75
CA PHE A 257 11.53 24.13 -15.10
C PHE A 257 11.84 25.10 -13.97
N SER A 258 11.13 25.02 -12.85
CA SER A 258 11.38 25.90 -11.69
C SER A 258 12.77 25.73 -11.07
N ASP A 259 13.47 24.62 -11.36
CA ASP A 259 14.80 24.32 -10.81
C ASP A 259 15.97 24.65 -11.78
N ASP A 260 15.70 24.85 -13.08
CA ASP A 260 16.77 25.02 -14.10
C ASP A 260 17.19 26.48 -14.36
N ASP A 261 16.53 27.46 -13.73
CA ASP A 261 16.87 28.89 -13.89
C ASP A 261 17.87 29.40 -12.83
N TYR A 262 18.42 28.53 -11.96
CA TYR A 262 19.32 28.97 -10.87
C TYR A 262 20.74 28.40 -10.81
N ASP A 263 21.15 27.39 -11.58
CA ASP A 263 22.56 26.96 -11.55
C ASP A 263 23.20 26.79 -12.92
N HIS A 264 24.14 27.69 -13.19
CA HIS A 264 25.12 27.58 -14.25
C HIS A 264 25.94 26.27 -14.10
N GLN A 265 25.97 25.50 -15.20
CA GLN A 265 27.22 24.98 -15.77
C GLN A 265 27.86 23.74 -15.12
N SER A 266 27.26 22.57 -15.36
CA SER A 266 27.96 21.30 -15.62
C SER A 266 27.02 20.32 -16.32
N SER A 267 26.76 20.54 -17.61
CA SER A 267 25.88 19.68 -18.40
C SER A 267 26.57 18.37 -18.77
N SER A 268 26.02 17.26 -18.27
CA SER A 268 26.24 15.95 -18.85
C SER A 268 25.61 15.91 -20.27
N PRO A 269 26.23 15.28 -21.28
CA PRO A 269 25.69 15.23 -22.66
C PRO A 269 24.25 14.71 -22.75
N ALA A 270 23.83 13.89 -21.78
CA ALA A 270 22.47 13.37 -21.68
C ALA A 270 21.42 14.46 -21.33
N SER A 271 21.78 15.44 -20.48
CA SER A 271 20.88 16.54 -20.11
C SER A 271 20.67 17.50 -21.28
N ASP A 272 21.72 17.80 -22.06
CA ASP A 272 21.60 18.67 -23.23
C ASP A 272 20.66 18.07 -24.29
N ASN A 273 20.75 16.76 -24.53
CA ASN A 273 19.87 16.08 -25.48
C ASN A 273 18.41 16.06 -24.99
N PHE A 274 18.20 15.84 -23.69
CA PHE A 274 16.87 15.89 -23.06
C PHE A 274 16.25 17.28 -23.17
N LEU A 275 16.96 18.34 -22.75
CA LEU A 275 16.51 19.74 -22.83
C LEU A 275 16.18 20.16 -24.26
N THR A 276 17.02 19.78 -25.22
CA THR A 276 16.80 20.12 -26.63
C THR A 276 15.55 19.45 -27.19
N LYS A 277 15.33 18.17 -26.85
CA LYS A 277 14.15 17.41 -27.26
C LYS A 277 12.87 17.92 -26.57
N PHE A 278 12.96 18.28 -25.28
CA PHE A 278 11.85 18.87 -24.52
C PHE A 278 11.45 20.24 -25.08
N ARG A 279 12.41 21.13 -25.35
CA ARG A 279 12.13 22.44 -25.96
C ARG A 279 11.41 22.32 -27.30
N ARG A 280 11.74 21.29 -28.09
CA ARG A 280 11.03 20.98 -29.34
C ARG A 280 9.59 20.53 -29.06
N TYR A 281 9.39 19.62 -28.10
CA TYR A 281 8.06 19.18 -27.68
C TYR A 281 7.17 20.34 -27.19
N ARG A 282 7.70 21.21 -26.31
CA ARG A 282 6.97 22.41 -25.80
C ARG A 282 6.55 23.35 -26.93
N ARG A 283 7.43 23.59 -27.92
CA ARG A 283 7.10 24.42 -29.08
C ARG A 283 5.92 23.87 -29.88
N VAL A 284 5.88 22.55 -30.09
CA VAL A 284 4.76 21.89 -30.77
C VAL A 284 3.48 22.02 -29.94
N SER A 285 3.53 21.72 -28.64
CA SER A 285 2.38 21.83 -27.74
C SER A 285 1.78 23.25 -27.66
N ASN A 286 2.63 24.28 -27.63
CA ASN A 286 2.17 25.67 -27.57
C ASN A 286 1.56 26.14 -28.90
N ASN A 287 2.11 25.71 -30.04
CA ASN A 287 1.53 26.03 -31.35
C ASN A 287 0.12 25.45 -31.50
N ASP A 288 -0.13 24.23 -31.04
CA ASP A 288 -1.46 23.62 -31.11
C ASP A 288 -2.48 24.26 -30.14
N SER A 289 -2.02 24.75 -28.99
CA SER A 289 -2.85 25.51 -28.04
C SER A 289 -3.32 26.85 -28.64
N SER A 290 -2.47 27.50 -29.44
CA SER A 290 -2.83 28.72 -30.18
C SER A 290 -3.80 28.46 -31.34
N LEU A 291 -3.80 27.24 -31.89
CA LEU A 291 -4.69 26.84 -32.99
C LEU A 291 -6.14 26.57 -32.51
N TYR A 292 -6.32 26.20 -31.24
CA TYR A 292 -7.63 26.01 -30.60
C TYR A 292 -8.11 27.24 -29.80
N GLY A 293 -7.24 28.21 -29.50
CA GLY A 293 -7.58 29.46 -28.82
C GLY A 293 -8.12 30.58 -29.73
N SER A 294 -8.39 30.28 -31.01
CA SER A 294 -8.89 31.25 -31.99
C SER A 294 -10.19 30.77 -32.64
N ILE A 295 -11.20 30.48 -31.82
CA ILE A 295 -12.60 30.51 -32.25
C ILE A 295 -13.34 31.35 -31.20
N ASN A 296 -13.87 32.48 -31.68
CA ASN A 296 -14.60 33.53 -30.98
C ASN A 296 -15.60 33.06 -29.92
#